data_AF-A0AA42TV19-F1
#
_entry.id   AF-A0AA42TV19-F1
#
_cell.length_a   1.000
_cell.length_b   1.000
_cell.length_c   1.000
_cell.angle_alpha   90.00
_cell.angle_beta   90.00
_cell.angle_gamma   90.00
#
_symmetry.space_group_name_H-M   'P 1'
#
loop_
_entity.id
_entity.type
_entity.pdbx_description
1 polymer ?
#
loop_
_entity_poly.entity_id
_entity_poly.type
_entity_poly.pdbx_seq_one_letter_code
_entity_poly.pdbx_strand_id
1 'polypeptide(L)'
;MLLSFCVMPCSAQEAAAWEKQVTGRTSITRLGTIDYEVGYSSAGFDHFSSEIVARWNDGGAQEQTLYEGIYDRPPAKVWGNGPHLCIAMQACARYSDRCSRYVIAHRYDTQAKAFVALKSEKTARRICAAAR
;
A
#
# COMPACT_ATOMS: atom_id res chain seq x y z
N MET A 1 -36.54 31.76 14.55
CA MET A 1 -36.35 31.67 13.09
C MET A 1 -34.83 31.61 12.83
N LEU A 2 -34.33 30.40 12.59
CA LEU A 2 -33.69 29.93 11.32
C LEU A 2 -32.35 30.64 11.04
N LEU A 3 -31.22 30.12 11.54
CA LEU A 3 -30.32 29.14 10.88
C LEU A 3 -29.94 29.52 9.44
N SER A 4 -28.67 29.89 9.25
CA SER A 4 -27.94 29.55 8.03
C SER A 4 -26.45 29.45 8.33
N PHE A 5 -26.04 28.23 8.64
CA PHE A 5 -24.65 27.80 8.54
C PHE A 5 -24.37 27.58 7.06
N CYS A 6 -23.57 28.46 6.46
CA CYS A 6 -22.97 28.21 5.15
C CYS A 6 -21.90 27.12 5.33
N VAL A 7 -22.29 25.85 5.15
CA VAL A 7 -21.33 24.75 5.01
C VAL A 7 -21.23 24.42 3.54
N MET A 8 -20.16 24.88 2.90
CA MET A 8 -19.59 24.31 1.67
C MET A 8 -18.10 24.66 1.57
N PRO A 9 -17.27 23.88 0.85
CA PRO A 9 -17.52 22.58 0.26
C PRO A 9 -16.56 21.50 0.79
N CYS A 10 -16.94 20.26 0.49
CA CYS A 10 -16.15 19.04 0.57
C CYS A 10 -14.72 19.29 0.08
N SER A 11 -13.73 19.16 0.97
CA SER A 11 -12.34 18.99 0.56
C SER A 11 -12.25 17.66 -0.17
N ALA A 12 -12.36 17.68 -1.49
CA ALA A 12 -11.80 16.61 -2.30
C ALA A 12 -10.31 16.64 -2.00
N GLN A 13 -9.84 15.69 -1.19
CA GLN A 13 -8.42 15.50 -0.91
C GLN A 13 -7.75 15.33 -2.27
N GLU A 14 -6.93 16.31 -2.67
CA GLU A 14 -6.18 16.26 -3.92
C GLU A 14 -5.33 14.99 -3.86
N ALA A 15 -5.62 14.01 -4.72
CA ALA A 15 -4.76 12.84 -4.85
C ALA A 15 -3.36 13.34 -5.16
N ALA A 16 -2.37 12.90 -4.39
CA ALA A 16 -0.99 13.31 -4.62
C ALA A 16 -0.62 13.00 -6.08
N ALA A 17 -0.23 14.03 -6.84
CA ALA A 17 0.23 13.86 -8.22
C ALA A 17 1.64 13.25 -8.18
N TRP A 18 1.71 11.92 -8.10
CA TRP A 18 2.97 11.18 -8.12
C TRP A 18 3.70 11.38 -9.45
N GLU A 19 5.03 11.51 -9.40
CA GLU A 19 5.88 11.61 -10.60
C GLU A 19 5.75 10.36 -11.45
N LYS A 20 5.68 9.20 -10.78
CA LYS A 20 5.51 7.89 -11.40
C LYS A 20 4.48 7.08 -10.64
N GLN A 21 3.73 6.29 -11.39
CA GLN A 21 2.66 5.45 -10.86
C GLN A 21 2.66 4.10 -11.58
N VAL A 22 2.53 3.02 -10.81
CA VAL A 22 2.37 1.66 -11.34
C VAL A 22 1.08 1.09 -10.80
N THR A 23 0.20 0.65 -11.69
CA THR A 23 -1.01 -0.08 -11.32
C THR A 23 -0.82 -1.58 -11.55
N GLY A 24 -1.58 -2.38 -10.81
CA GLY A 24 -1.59 -3.81 -11.02
C GLY A 24 -2.78 -4.48 -10.37
N ARG A 25 -2.85 -5.79 -10.55
CA ARG A 25 -3.93 -6.62 -10.04
C ARG A 25 -3.34 -7.88 -9.42
N THR A 26 -3.90 -8.26 -8.28
CA THR A 26 -3.59 -9.52 -7.60
C THR A 26 -4.86 -10.12 -7.01
N SER A 27 -4.75 -11.24 -6.33
CA SER A 27 -5.85 -11.83 -5.58
C SER A 27 -5.39 -12.49 -4.30
N ILE A 28 -6.25 -12.51 -3.28
CA ILE A 28 -6.06 -13.32 -2.08
C ILE A 28 -7.24 -14.27 -1.89
N THR A 29 -7.03 -15.34 -1.13
CA THR A 29 -8.07 -16.31 -0.80
C THR A 29 -9.19 -15.61 -0.02
N ARG A 30 -10.45 -15.93 -0.33
CA ARG A 30 -11.69 -15.46 0.32
C ARG A 30 -12.12 -14.00 0.05
N LEU A 31 -11.20 -13.11 -0.33
CA LEU A 31 -11.56 -11.75 -0.77
C LEU A 31 -11.64 -11.62 -2.30
N GLY A 32 -10.84 -12.42 -3.02
CA GLY A 32 -10.78 -12.37 -4.47
C GLY A 32 -9.83 -11.28 -4.97
N THR A 33 -10.25 -10.57 -6.02
CA THR A 33 -9.43 -9.62 -6.77
C THR A 33 -9.16 -8.35 -5.97
N ILE A 34 -7.91 -7.88 -6.04
CA ILE A 34 -7.44 -6.62 -5.48
C ILE A 34 -6.71 -5.89 -6.59
N ASP A 35 -7.22 -4.73 -6.97
CA ASP A 35 -6.49 -3.77 -7.79
C ASP A 35 -5.60 -2.93 -6.86
N TYR A 36 -4.38 -2.63 -7.28
CA TYR A 36 -3.46 -1.82 -6.50
C TYR A 36 -2.76 -0.77 -7.34
N GLU A 37 -2.26 0.24 -6.65
CA GLU A 37 -1.53 1.35 -7.21
C GLU A 37 -0.33 1.67 -6.31
N VAL A 38 0.83 1.87 -6.93
CA VAL A 38 2.06 2.28 -6.28
C VAL A 38 2.48 3.61 -6.89
N GLY A 39 2.22 4.70 -6.17
CA GLY A 39 2.66 6.05 -6.51
C GLY A 39 4.00 6.35 -5.83
N TYR A 40 4.90 7.02 -6.53
CA TYR A 40 6.17 7.46 -5.96
C TYR A 40 6.75 8.68 -6.68
N SER A 41 7.44 9.52 -5.91
CA SER A 41 8.18 10.70 -6.39
C SER A 41 9.53 10.79 -5.69
N SER A 42 10.54 11.31 -6.39
CA SER A 42 11.85 11.53 -5.78
C SER A 42 11.75 12.45 -4.55
N ALA A 43 12.32 12.01 -3.43
CA ALA A 43 12.52 12.80 -2.21
C ALA A 43 14.00 13.25 -2.06
N GLY A 44 14.83 12.99 -3.08
CA GLY A 44 16.26 13.31 -3.10
C GLY A 44 17.16 12.17 -2.57
N PHE A 45 18.43 12.17 -2.99
CA PHE A 45 19.44 11.19 -2.55
C PHE A 45 19.01 9.72 -2.66
N ASP A 46 18.38 9.36 -3.79
CA ASP A 46 17.83 8.03 -4.08
C ASP A 46 16.70 7.55 -3.15
N HIS A 47 16.16 8.45 -2.32
CA HIS A 47 14.96 8.23 -1.52
C HIS A 47 13.70 8.63 -2.29
N PHE A 48 12.62 7.89 -2.10
CA PHE A 48 11.35 8.15 -2.79
C PHE A 48 10.19 8.19 -1.79
N SER A 49 9.48 9.32 -1.76
CA SER A 49 8.18 9.40 -1.10
C SER A 49 7.21 8.54 -1.91
N SER A 50 6.46 7.68 -1.23
CA SER A 50 5.65 6.67 -1.88
C SER A 50 4.36 6.37 -1.13
N GLU A 51 3.35 6.00 -1.89
CA GLU A 51 2.06 5.53 -1.39
C GLU A 51 1.66 4.24 -2.12
N ILE A 52 1.06 3.31 -1.39
CA ILE A 52 0.50 2.07 -1.94
C ILE A 52 -0.97 1.99 -1.56
N VAL A 53 -1.85 2.10 -2.56
CA VAL A 53 -3.30 2.03 -2.39
C VAL A 53 -3.80 0.69 -2.92
N ALA A 54 -4.71 0.04 -2.19
CA ALA A 54 -5.42 -1.15 -2.62
C ALA A 54 -6.92 -0.89 -2.72
N ARG A 55 -7.54 -1.47 -3.73
CA ARG A 55 -8.96 -1.36 -4.06
C ARG A 55 -9.54 -2.76 -4.27
N TRP A 56 -10.69 -3.04 -3.66
CA TRP A 56 -11.35 -4.33 -3.76
C TRP A 56 -12.87 -4.18 -3.64
N ASN A 57 -13.60 -5.29 -3.83
CA ASN A 57 -15.03 -5.33 -3.63
C ASN A 57 -15.39 -6.30 -2.51
N ASP A 58 -16.15 -5.83 -1.51
CA ASP A 58 -16.72 -6.65 -0.44
C ASP A 58 -18.14 -6.16 -0.11
N GLY A 59 -19.08 -6.50 -0.99
CA GLY A 59 -20.45 -5.98 -0.95
C GLY A 59 -20.53 -4.49 -1.28
N GLY A 60 -19.52 -3.96 -1.95
CA GLY A 60 -19.33 -2.54 -2.26
C GLY A 60 -17.87 -2.24 -2.56
N ALA A 61 -17.59 -1.15 -3.27
CA ALA A 61 -16.22 -0.69 -3.53
C ALA A 61 -15.55 -0.31 -2.20
N GLN A 62 -14.33 -0.79 -2.00
CA GLN A 62 -13.47 -0.50 -0.85
C GLN A 62 -12.12 0.01 -1.36
N GLU A 63 -11.52 0.92 -0.60
CA GLU A 63 -10.20 1.48 -0.87
C GLU A 63 -9.44 1.68 0.45
N GLN A 64 -8.15 1.42 0.44
CA GLN A 64 -7.28 1.66 1.59
C GLN A 64 -5.84 1.94 1.17
N THR A 65 -5.23 2.97 1.76
CA THR A 65 -3.78 3.18 1.76
C THR A 65 -3.13 2.14 2.68
N LEU A 66 -2.35 1.23 2.10
CA LEU A 66 -1.65 0.15 2.80
C LEU A 66 -0.27 0.59 3.32
N TYR A 67 0.31 1.57 2.67
CA TYR A 67 1.61 2.13 3.03
C TYR A 67 1.68 3.58 2.56
N GLU A 68 2.20 4.43 3.41
CA GLU A 68 2.64 5.79 3.10
C GLU A 68 3.98 6.00 3.79
N GLY A 69 4.99 6.43 3.05
CA GLY A 69 6.32 6.62 3.61
C GLY A 69 7.44 6.69 2.57
N ILE A 70 8.67 6.57 3.05
CA ILE A 70 9.88 6.65 2.24
C ILE A 70 10.53 5.27 2.14
N TYR A 71 10.85 4.87 0.92
CA TYR A 71 11.70 3.72 0.64
C TYR A 71 12.57 3.98 -0.61
N ASP A 72 13.51 3.09 -0.86
CA ASP A 72 14.48 3.20 -1.95
C ASP A 72 14.18 2.18 -3.06
N ARG A 73 14.61 2.51 -4.28
CA ARG A 73 14.44 1.67 -5.49
C ARG A 73 12.97 1.28 -5.75
N PRO A 74 12.07 2.25 -6.00
CA PRO A 74 10.72 1.97 -6.47
C PRO A 74 10.67 1.30 -7.85
N PRO A 75 9.54 0.67 -8.21
CA PRO A 75 8.31 0.54 -7.41
C PRO A 75 8.37 -0.60 -6.38
N ALA A 76 7.62 -0.45 -5.28
CA ALA A 76 7.31 -1.58 -4.40
C ALA A 76 6.59 -2.70 -5.17
N LYS A 77 6.87 -3.95 -4.79
CA LYS A 77 6.17 -5.12 -5.34
C LYS A 77 4.97 -5.47 -4.48
N VAL A 78 3.82 -5.68 -5.10
CA VAL A 78 2.58 -6.08 -4.45
C VAL A 78 2.09 -7.39 -5.05
N TRP A 79 1.72 -8.36 -4.22
CA TRP A 79 1.18 -9.64 -4.68
C TRP A 79 0.38 -10.33 -3.57
N GLY A 80 -0.45 -11.30 -3.94
CA GLY A 80 -1.22 -12.11 -3.01
C GLY A 80 -0.52 -13.42 -2.71
N ASN A 81 -0.61 -13.89 -1.46
CA ASN A 81 -0.22 -15.23 -1.09
C ASN A 81 -1.17 -15.83 -0.05
N GLY A 82 -1.96 -16.82 -0.48
CA GLY A 82 -3.02 -17.39 0.35
C GLY A 82 -3.98 -16.30 0.83
N PRO A 83 -4.25 -16.17 2.14
CA PRO A 83 -5.13 -15.13 2.67
C PRO A 83 -4.44 -13.77 2.90
N HIS A 84 -3.20 -13.59 2.45
CA HIS A 84 -2.41 -12.39 2.73
C HIS A 84 -2.11 -11.58 1.48
N LEU A 85 -2.15 -10.26 1.63
CA LEU A 85 -1.63 -9.31 0.64
C LEU A 85 -0.23 -8.88 1.07
N CYS A 86 0.75 -9.18 0.23
CA CYS A 86 2.17 -8.96 0.50
C CYS A 86 2.67 -7.72 -0.24
N ILE A 87 3.51 -6.95 0.46
CA ILE A 87 4.23 -5.80 -0.08
C ILE A 87 5.71 -6.00 0.19
N ALA A 88 6.57 -5.76 -0.80
CA ALA A 88 8.01 -5.70 -0.62
C ALA A 88 8.59 -4.42 -1.19
N MET A 89 9.45 -3.79 -0.40
CA MET A 89 10.18 -2.57 -0.73
C MET A 89 11.66 -2.76 -0.37
N GLN A 90 12.51 -1.82 -0.78
CA GLN A 90 13.92 -1.82 -0.43
C GLN A 90 14.27 -0.56 0.36
N ALA A 91 15.22 -0.68 1.29
CA ALA A 91 15.85 0.44 1.96
C ALA A 91 17.35 0.23 1.92
N CYS A 92 18.09 1.22 1.47
CA CYS A 92 19.52 1.20 1.23
C CYS A 92 20.25 1.87 2.40
N ALA A 93 21.39 1.29 2.78
CA ALA A 93 22.24 1.94 3.77
C ALA A 93 22.82 3.24 3.19
N ARG A 94 22.94 4.27 4.03
CA ARG A 94 23.47 5.57 3.62
C ARG A 94 24.84 5.41 2.95
N TYR A 95 25.00 6.02 1.76
CA TYR A 95 26.22 5.95 0.95
C TYR A 95 26.66 4.52 0.57
N SER A 96 25.72 3.60 0.43
CA SER A 96 26.01 2.20 0.08
C SER A 96 25.05 1.67 -0.97
N ASP A 97 25.57 0.85 -1.88
CA ASP A 97 24.74 0.08 -2.82
C ASP A 97 24.01 -1.09 -2.14
N ARG A 98 24.27 -1.33 -0.85
CA ARG A 98 23.66 -2.40 -0.09
C ARG A 98 22.26 -2.02 0.38
N CYS A 99 21.26 -2.70 -0.19
CA CYS A 99 19.87 -2.53 0.20
C CYS A 99 19.31 -3.75 0.91
N SER A 100 18.56 -3.50 1.97
CA SER A 100 17.78 -4.49 2.71
C SER A 100 16.36 -4.53 2.14
N ARG A 101 15.83 -5.73 1.94
CA ARG A 101 14.41 -5.92 1.60
C ARG A 101 13.58 -5.81 2.87
N TYR A 102 12.56 -4.96 2.84
CA TYR A 102 11.51 -4.87 3.85
C TYR A 102 10.22 -5.47 3.28
N VAL A 103 9.49 -6.22 4.10
CA VAL A 103 8.32 -6.98 3.67
C VAL A 103 7.19 -6.79 4.68
N ILE A 104 6.03 -6.38 4.19
CA ILE A 104 4.80 -6.27 4.96
C ILE A 104 3.84 -7.35 4.47
N ALA A 105 3.24 -8.09 5.40
CA ALA A 105 2.13 -8.99 5.12
C ALA A 105 0.87 -8.40 5.74
N HIS A 106 -0.18 -8.22 4.94
CA HIS A 106 -1.49 -7.80 5.41
C HIS A 106 -2.44 -9.00 5.43
N ARG A 107 -3.26 -9.09 6.48
CA ARG A 107 -4.45 -9.95 6.48
C ARG A 107 -5.68 -9.08 6.24
N TYR A 108 -6.68 -9.62 5.57
CA TYR A 108 -7.98 -8.96 5.50
C TYR A 108 -8.82 -9.28 6.74
N ASP A 109 -9.30 -8.25 7.43
CA ASP A 109 -10.27 -8.35 8.50
C ASP A 109 -11.68 -8.14 7.93
N THR A 110 -12.49 -9.19 7.90
CA THR A 110 -13.85 -9.16 7.33
C THR A 110 -14.84 -8.37 8.17
N GLN A 111 -14.58 -8.18 9.47
CA GLN A 111 -15.46 -7.39 10.33
C GLN A 111 -15.18 -5.90 10.15
N ALA A 112 -13.91 -5.52 10.13
CA ALA A 112 -13.50 -4.15 9.91
C ALA A 112 -13.53 -3.73 8.44
N LYS A 113 -13.66 -4.70 7.52
CA LYS A 113 -13.47 -4.52 6.07
C LYS A 113 -12.18 -3.77 5.75
N ALA A 114 -11.09 -4.20 6.37
CA ALA A 114 -9.81 -3.52 6.26
C ALA A 114 -8.63 -4.50 6.23
N PHE A 115 -7.57 -4.11 5.53
CA PHE A 115 -6.28 -4.78 5.61
C PHE A 115 -5.54 -4.36 6.88
N VAL A 116 -5.04 -5.35 7.62
CA VAL A 116 -4.27 -5.15 8.85
C VAL A 116 -2.89 -5.76 8.67
N ALA A 117 -1.85 -4.92 8.85
CA ALA A 117 -0.47 -5.37 8.79
C ALA A 117 -0.15 -6.34 9.94
N LEU A 118 0.56 -7.42 9.63
CA LEU A 118 1.11 -8.32 10.65
C LEU A 118 2.28 -7.65 11.37
N LYS A 119 2.26 -7.70 12.71
CA LYS A 119 3.27 -7.02 13.54
C LYS A 119 4.68 -7.62 13.44
N SER A 120 4.80 -8.92 13.14
CA SER A 120 6.09 -9.61 13.14
C SER A 120 6.69 -9.64 11.73
N GLU A 121 7.80 -8.94 11.54
CA GLU A 121 8.56 -8.95 10.29
C GLU A 121 9.03 -10.37 9.92
N LYS A 122 9.48 -11.16 10.91
CA LYS A 122 9.89 -12.56 10.69
C LYS A 122 8.73 -13.39 10.11
N THR A 123 7.53 -13.22 10.64
CA THR A 123 6.34 -13.89 10.14
C THR A 123 5.94 -13.37 8.76
N ALA A 124 5.99 -12.05 8.54
CA ALA A 124 5.71 -11.45 7.24
C ALA A 124 6.65 -11.98 6.16
N ARG A 125 7.98 -12.02 6.42
CA ARG A 125 8.98 -12.60 5.51
C ARG A 125 8.70 -14.06 5.18
N ARG A 126 8.29 -14.87 6.17
CA ARG A 126 7.94 -16.28 5.97
C ARG A 126 6.70 -16.44 5.09
N ILE A 127 5.65 -15.69 5.38
CA ILE A 127 4.40 -15.72 4.61
C ILE A 127 4.66 -15.24 3.18
N CYS A 128 5.35 -14.12 3.03
CA CYS A 128 5.62 -13.50 1.75
C CYS A 128 6.91 -14.03 1.11
N ALA A 129 7.33 -15.25 1.45
CA ALA A 129 8.55 -15.86 0.90
C ALA A 129 8.40 -16.32 -0.57
N ALA A 130 7.18 -16.35 -1.11
CA ALA A 130 6.86 -16.53 -2.52
C ALA A 130 6.23 -15.23 -3.04
N ALA A 131 6.45 -14.71 -4.24
CA ALA A 131 6.80 -15.36 -5.50
C ALA A 131 8.15 -14.90 -6.11
N ARG A 132 8.90 -15.85 -6.67
CA ARG A 132 9.82 -15.60 -7.79
C ARG A 132 9.03 -15.63 -9.08
#